data_AF-A0A356B962-F1
#
_entry.id   AF-A0A356B962-F1
#
_cell.length_a   1.000
_cell.length_b   1.000
_cell.length_c   1.000
_cell.angle_alpha   90.00
_cell.angle_beta   90.00
_cell.angle_gamma   90.00
#
_symmetry.space_group_name_H-M   'P 1'
#
loop_
_entity.id
_entity.type
_entity.pdbx_description
1 polymer ?
#
loop_
_entity_poly.entity_id
_entity_poly.type
_entity_poly.pdbx_seq_one_letter_code
_entity_poly.pdbx_strand_id
1 'polypeptide(L)'
;GLYEQVGADTFHFVRSYTDNGEGVVGLGAFFYGSAFYDNYVNTMSGYIADNAEQAVIDGYLATYAKTAVHEVGHVLGANHPNEDTEGKGHQAHSCGTIGAGSSIKKQTVMAFGDTHMFYSDPMVTVEGEACGIAGVADNSDAVRTYAPLLAAANDKVAVSSNYEFTQSTMTVDSGSGVHSIRLQRSGDVSQPASVAVMAVDNTAWEQRDFTFGWQEAVFAAGAAYADIEFTALERTGTHENSDFSVKMMYATAGAIGANQMTVSIQSTDLPMAGSVTLEPATYSVAENAGSVTITLNRVNGSDGEAVVSIATRNQTAVVGTDFTALNTNVTFADGQESATVTVNVANNSTYQGSRTFAVDITPVTAGLEIGNATATITITDDETLPSTGGGGSDGGSEAGSSGGSRGLFWGLLLCCVALRSRFSTR
;
A
#
# COMPACT_ATOMS: atom_id res chain seq x y z
N GLY A 1 -31.75 30.54 15.70
CA GLY A 1 -32.07 29.12 15.91
C GLY A 1 -30.80 28.32 16.10
N LEU A 2 -30.34 27.61 15.07
CA LEU A 2 -29.04 26.88 15.05
C LEU A 2 -27.88 27.69 14.42
N TYR A 3 -28.19 28.82 13.78
CA TYR A 3 -27.22 29.72 13.11
C TYR A 3 -26.51 30.72 14.03
N GLU A 4 -26.96 30.89 15.28
CA GLU A 4 -26.53 32.03 16.12
C GLU A 4 -25.32 31.77 17.02
N GLN A 5 -24.87 30.51 17.18
CA GLN A 5 -23.65 30.20 17.93
C GLN A 5 -22.50 29.79 17.03
N VAL A 6 -22.74 28.97 16.00
CA VAL A 6 -21.66 28.37 15.21
C VAL A 6 -21.11 29.31 14.13
N GLY A 7 -21.96 30.20 13.61
CA GLY A 7 -21.52 31.24 12.70
C GLY A 7 -20.58 32.24 13.40
N ALA A 8 -20.92 32.65 14.63
CA ALA A 8 -20.26 33.75 15.35
C ALA A 8 -18.73 33.56 15.46
N ASP A 9 -18.28 32.33 15.72
CA ASP A 9 -16.86 32.03 15.90
C ASP A 9 -16.08 32.03 14.57
N THR A 10 -16.71 31.60 13.49
CA THR A 10 -16.16 31.72 12.11
C THR A 10 -16.15 33.18 11.65
N PHE A 11 -17.20 33.95 12.01
CA PHE A 11 -17.30 35.39 11.74
C PHE A 11 -16.19 36.18 12.46
N HIS A 12 -15.74 35.74 13.63
CA HIS A 12 -14.63 36.36 14.37
C HIS A 12 -13.25 36.01 13.77
N PHE A 13 -13.04 34.74 13.37
CA PHE A 13 -11.82 34.29 12.70
C PHE A 13 -11.47 35.15 11.48
N VAL A 14 -12.42 35.22 10.55
CA VAL A 14 -12.27 35.91 9.28
C VAL A 14 -12.03 37.41 9.47
N ARG A 15 -12.75 38.05 10.40
CA ARG A 15 -12.59 39.49 10.71
C ARG A 15 -11.28 39.85 11.40
N SER A 16 -10.63 38.90 12.09
CA SER A 16 -9.37 39.14 12.81
C SER A 16 -8.14 39.13 11.89
N TYR A 17 -8.33 38.81 10.61
CA TYR A 17 -7.27 38.81 9.61
C TYR A 17 -6.94 40.24 9.17
N THR A 18 -5.85 40.81 9.71
CA THR A 18 -5.24 42.05 9.19
C THR A 18 -3.86 41.72 8.63
N ASP A 19 -3.62 42.21 7.42
CA ASP A 19 -2.49 41.88 6.54
C ASP A 19 -1.18 42.55 7.00
N ASN A 20 -0.08 41.78 7.02
CA ASN A 20 1.29 42.29 7.20
C ASN A 20 2.09 42.38 5.88
N GLY A 21 1.42 42.36 4.72
CA GLY A 21 2.03 42.66 3.42
C GLY A 21 2.76 41.50 2.75
N GLU A 22 2.67 40.29 3.32
CA GLU A 22 3.06 39.05 2.66
C GLU A 22 1.78 38.24 2.46
N GLY A 23 1.17 38.39 1.28
CA GLY A 23 -0.14 37.83 0.96
C GLY A 23 -0.31 36.38 1.41
N VAL A 24 -1.56 36.02 1.77
CA VAL A 24 -1.97 34.68 2.21
C VAL A 24 -1.30 33.62 1.35
N VAL A 25 -0.33 32.89 1.90
CA VAL A 25 0.31 31.79 1.19
C VAL A 25 -0.64 30.58 1.23
N GLY A 26 -1.64 30.65 0.35
CA GLY A 26 -2.25 29.56 -0.40
C GLY A 26 -2.98 28.47 0.40
N LEU A 27 -4.29 28.64 0.59
CA LEU A 27 -5.16 27.47 0.71
C LEU A 27 -5.11 26.63 -0.59
N GLY A 28 -4.94 27.27 -1.74
CA GLY A 28 -4.82 26.63 -3.05
C GLY A 28 -3.55 25.81 -3.26
N ALA A 29 -2.47 26.07 -2.50
CA ALA A 29 -1.24 25.27 -2.54
C ALA A 29 -1.39 23.93 -1.81
N PHE A 30 -2.34 23.83 -0.87
CA PHE A 30 -2.63 22.60 -0.10
C PHE A 30 -3.47 21.57 -0.89
N PHE A 31 -4.29 22.01 -1.87
CA PHE A 31 -5.29 21.17 -2.55
C PHE A 31 -5.06 20.95 -4.05
N TYR A 32 -3.81 20.92 -4.52
CA TYR A 32 -3.50 20.71 -5.96
C TYR A 32 -4.31 21.64 -6.91
N GLY A 33 -4.18 22.95 -6.72
CA GLY A 33 -4.35 23.91 -7.83
C GLY A 33 -5.78 24.30 -8.22
N SER A 34 -6.73 24.28 -7.29
CA SER A 34 -8.02 24.95 -7.54
C SER A 34 -7.94 26.43 -7.15
N ALA A 35 -7.80 27.30 -8.16
CA ALA A 35 -7.80 28.78 -8.02
C ALA A 35 -9.09 29.37 -7.40
N PHE A 36 -10.12 28.54 -7.16
CA PHE A 36 -11.39 28.96 -6.56
C PHE A 36 -11.29 29.20 -5.04
N TYR A 37 -10.38 28.52 -4.34
CA TYR A 37 -10.32 28.56 -2.87
C TYR A 37 -9.55 29.77 -2.34
N ASP A 38 -8.43 30.10 -2.99
CA ASP A 38 -7.75 31.37 -2.75
C ASP A 38 -8.69 32.54 -3.04
N ASN A 39 -9.58 32.42 -4.03
CA ASN A 39 -10.55 33.46 -4.35
C ASN A 39 -11.54 33.75 -3.21
N TYR A 40 -11.92 32.75 -2.39
CA TYR A 40 -12.83 32.96 -1.26
C TYR A 40 -12.20 33.77 -0.15
N VAL A 41 -11.03 33.33 0.32
CA VAL A 41 -10.28 34.02 1.38
C VAL A 41 -9.78 35.38 0.89
N ASN A 42 -9.33 35.50 -0.37
CA ASN A 42 -8.90 36.77 -0.94
C ASN A 42 -10.08 37.74 -1.15
N THR A 43 -11.26 37.27 -1.55
CA THR A 43 -12.47 38.12 -1.67
C THR A 43 -12.89 38.65 -0.31
N MET A 44 -12.90 37.78 0.70
CA MET A 44 -13.23 38.16 2.07
C MET A 44 -12.19 39.11 2.68
N SER A 45 -10.90 38.82 2.45
CA SER A 45 -9.80 39.71 2.82
C SER A 45 -9.95 41.07 2.13
N GLY A 46 -10.38 41.11 0.87
CA GLY A 46 -10.69 42.34 0.15
C GLY A 46 -11.83 43.12 0.81
N TYR A 47 -12.93 42.44 1.17
CA TYR A 47 -14.03 43.09 1.89
C TYR A 47 -13.62 43.67 3.25
N ILE A 48 -12.72 43.01 3.97
CA ILE A 48 -12.20 43.53 5.25
C ILE A 48 -11.26 44.71 5.00
N ALA A 49 -10.32 44.58 4.08
CA ALA A 49 -9.37 45.64 3.74
C ALA A 49 -10.06 46.90 3.20
N ASP A 50 -11.16 46.73 2.47
CA ASP A 50 -11.95 47.82 1.88
C ASP A 50 -13.01 48.38 2.83
N ASN A 51 -13.10 47.91 4.09
CA ASN A 51 -14.16 48.26 5.05
C ASN A 51 -15.57 48.11 4.46
N ALA A 52 -15.81 47.02 3.74
CA ALA A 52 -17.11 46.75 3.13
C ALA A 52 -18.23 46.77 4.18
N GLU A 53 -19.43 47.20 3.76
CA GLU A 53 -20.58 47.23 4.65
C GLU A 53 -20.87 45.85 5.22
N GLN A 54 -21.24 45.81 6.50
CA GLN A 54 -21.50 44.59 7.24
C GLN A 54 -22.48 43.65 6.53
N ALA A 55 -23.50 44.20 5.88
CA ALA A 55 -24.50 43.44 5.13
C ALA A 55 -23.92 42.70 3.91
N VAL A 56 -22.86 43.25 3.29
CA VAL A 56 -22.17 42.63 2.14
C VAL A 56 -21.34 41.44 2.63
N ILE A 57 -20.61 41.64 3.72
CA ILE A 57 -19.84 40.58 4.39
C ILE A 57 -20.79 39.45 4.83
N ASP A 58 -21.89 39.80 5.50
CA ASP A 58 -22.88 38.83 5.99
C ASP A 58 -23.57 38.08 4.85
N GLY A 59 -23.88 38.74 3.73
CA GLY A 59 -24.47 38.11 2.55
C GLY A 59 -23.53 37.12 1.86
N TYR A 60 -22.24 37.48 1.75
CA TYR A 60 -21.23 36.58 1.20
C TYR A 60 -21.00 35.37 2.11
N LEU A 61 -20.91 35.59 3.43
CA LEU A 61 -20.76 34.52 4.40
C LEU A 61 -22.01 33.62 4.46
N ALA A 62 -23.22 34.17 4.38
CA ALA A 62 -24.44 33.36 4.31
C ALA A 62 -24.45 32.40 3.11
N THR A 63 -23.82 32.79 2.01
CA THR A 63 -23.75 32.00 0.78
C THR A 63 -22.65 30.92 0.85
N TYR A 64 -21.52 31.22 1.49
CA TYR A 64 -20.30 30.41 1.34
C TYR A 64 -19.69 29.91 2.66
N ALA A 65 -20.23 30.27 3.83
CA ALA A 65 -19.67 29.90 5.14
C ALA A 65 -19.58 28.38 5.33
N LYS A 66 -20.47 27.60 4.70
CA LYS A 66 -20.43 26.13 4.78
C LYS A 66 -19.17 25.56 4.14
N THR A 67 -18.83 26.05 2.95
CA THR A 67 -17.59 25.70 2.26
C THR A 67 -16.39 26.23 3.03
N ALA A 68 -16.47 27.46 3.55
CA ALA A 68 -15.39 28.05 4.33
C ALA A 68 -15.05 27.24 5.58
N VAL A 69 -16.04 26.89 6.41
CA VAL A 69 -15.83 26.08 7.62
C VAL A 69 -15.34 24.68 7.26
N HIS A 70 -15.81 24.14 6.13
CA HIS A 70 -15.31 22.86 5.64
C HIS A 70 -13.82 22.93 5.28
N GLU A 71 -13.43 23.87 4.42
CA GLU A 71 -12.03 24.04 3.96
C GLU A 71 -11.09 24.48 5.08
N VAL A 72 -11.53 25.39 5.95
CA VAL A 72 -10.75 25.80 7.13
C VAL A 72 -10.65 24.63 8.11
N GLY A 73 -11.71 23.85 8.28
CA GLY A 73 -11.66 22.60 9.04
C GLY A 73 -10.54 21.67 8.57
N HIS A 74 -10.40 21.45 7.25
CA HIS A 74 -9.30 20.64 6.69
C HIS A 74 -7.92 21.17 7.08
N VAL A 75 -7.74 22.48 6.99
CA VAL A 75 -6.46 23.15 7.28
C VAL A 75 -6.11 23.07 8.76
N LEU A 76 -7.12 23.00 9.63
CA LEU A 76 -6.97 22.98 11.08
C LEU A 76 -7.05 21.56 11.65
N GLY A 77 -6.80 20.55 10.81
CA GLY A 77 -6.63 19.16 11.25
C GLY A 77 -7.92 18.35 11.36
N ALA A 78 -9.02 18.78 10.72
CA ALA A 78 -10.14 17.88 10.51
C ALA A 78 -9.76 16.84 9.43
N ASN A 79 -9.87 15.57 9.79
CA ASN A 79 -9.31 14.45 9.04
C ASN A 79 -9.99 14.23 7.67
N HIS A 80 -9.26 14.05 6.56
CA HIS A 80 -9.82 13.56 5.27
C HIS A 80 -8.71 12.99 4.37
N PRO A 81 -8.86 11.76 3.83
CA PRO A 81 -8.81 11.65 2.36
C PRO A 81 -9.63 10.48 1.74
N ASN A 82 -10.45 10.82 0.74
CA ASN A 82 -11.23 9.96 -0.17
C ASN A 82 -12.37 9.10 0.42
N GLU A 83 -13.51 9.12 -0.28
CA GLU A 83 -14.65 8.23 -0.05
C GLU A 83 -14.19 6.78 -0.15
N ASP A 84 -14.01 6.14 1.00
CA ASP A 84 -14.15 4.71 1.07
C ASP A 84 -15.63 4.39 0.83
N THR A 85 -15.93 3.76 -0.31
CA THR A 85 -17.27 3.23 -0.60
C THR A 85 -17.70 2.16 0.41
N GLU A 86 -16.82 1.70 1.30
CA GLU A 86 -17.11 0.80 2.42
C GLU A 86 -17.44 1.52 3.75
N GLY A 87 -17.36 2.86 3.83
CA GLY A 87 -17.85 3.64 4.97
C GLY A 87 -17.09 3.45 6.29
N LYS A 88 -15.81 3.04 6.27
CA LYS A 88 -15.03 2.76 7.48
C LYS A 88 -14.09 3.89 7.92
N GLY A 89 -14.07 5.03 7.21
CA GLY A 89 -13.26 6.19 7.59
C GLY A 89 -13.98 7.17 8.51
N HIS A 90 -13.36 7.59 9.60
CA HIS A 90 -13.82 8.70 10.45
C HIS A 90 -13.45 10.05 9.83
N GLN A 91 -13.87 10.29 8.59
CA GLN A 91 -13.46 11.46 7.81
C GLN A 91 -14.43 12.63 8.03
N ALA A 92 -13.90 13.85 7.96
CA ALA A 92 -14.69 15.06 7.74
C ALA A 92 -15.53 14.88 6.47
N HIS A 93 -16.77 15.32 6.45
CA HIS A 93 -17.66 15.19 5.29
C HIS A 93 -18.72 16.28 5.34
N SER A 94 -19.53 16.36 4.29
CA SER A 94 -20.85 16.98 4.40
C SER A 94 -21.92 15.94 4.58
N CYS A 95 -22.98 16.33 5.28
CA CYS A 95 -24.17 15.50 5.45
C CYS A 95 -25.41 16.30 5.10
N GLY A 96 -26.35 15.66 4.47
CA GLY A 96 -27.49 16.34 3.88
C GLY A 96 -27.99 15.64 2.64
N THR A 97 -29.12 16.10 2.12
CA THR A 97 -29.67 15.61 0.87
C THR A 97 -29.42 16.62 -0.24
N ILE A 98 -28.87 16.15 -1.36
CA ILE A 98 -28.57 16.95 -2.58
C ILE A 98 -29.86 17.32 -3.35
N GLY A 99 -31.02 17.08 -2.75
CA GLY A 99 -32.34 17.25 -3.32
C GLY A 99 -33.37 16.56 -2.44
N ALA A 100 -34.60 17.09 -2.38
CA ALA A 100 -35.67 16.50 -1.58
C ALA A 100 -35.90 15.03 -2.02
N GLY A 101 -35.63 14.09 -1.12
CA GLY A 101 -35.77 12.65 -1.37
C GLY A 101 -34.52 11.93 -1.92
N SER A 102 -33.35 12.58 -1.97
CA SER A 102 -32.09 11.91 -2.33
C SER A 102 -31.70 10.85 -1.31
N SER A 103 -31.17 9.71 -1.78
CA SER A 103 -30.60 8.65 -0.93
C SER A 103 -29.17 8.94 -0.49
N ILE A 104 -28.53 9.96 -1.04
CA ILE A 104 -27.17 10.38 -0.66
C ILE A 104 -27.29 11.23 0.59
N LYS A 105 -26.72 10.75 1.70
CA LYS A 105 -26.80 11.38 3.04
C LYS A 105 -25.48 11.97 3.51
N LYS A 106 -24.36 11.46 3.01
CA LYS A 106 -23.00 11.86 3.34
C LYS A 106 -22.19 11.89 2.05
N GLN A 107 -21.40 12.94 1.87
CA GLN A 107 -20.52 13.09 0.72
C GLN A 107 -19.31 13.94 1.10
N THR A 108 -18.18 13.67 0.46
CA THR A 108 -17.06 14.61 0.45
C THR A 108 -17.53 15.91 -0.23
N VAL A 109 -17.28 17.07 0.38
CA VAL A 109 -17.75 18.36 -0.18
C VAL A 109 -16.95 18.66 -1.44
N MET A 110 -17.43 18.21 -2.60
CA MET A 110 -16.85 18.61 -3.89
C MET A 110 -17.91 18.98 -4.93
N ALA A 111 -19.19 19.13 -4.55
CA ALA A 111 -20.26 19.44 -5.49
C ALA A 111 -21.13 20.61 -5.03
N PHE A 112 -21.16 21.65 -5.87
CA PHE A 112 -22.09 22.77 -5.77
C PHE A 112 -23.54 22.30 -6.00
N GLY A 113 -24.44 22.66 -5.08
CA GLY A 113 -25.89 22.51 -5.23
C GLY A 113 -26.63 22.61 -3.89
N ASP A 114 -27.56 23.55 -3.77
CA ASP A 114 -28.46 23.72 -2.61
C ASP A 114 -29.41 22.49 -2.45
N THR A 115 -29.88 22.09 -1.26
CA THR A 115 -30.49 22.96 -0.23
C THR A 115 -30.26 22.56 1.24
N HIS A 116 -29.67 21.41 1.61
CA HIS A 116 -29.49 21.08 3.04
C HIS A 116 -28.22 20.30 3.36
N MET A 117 -27.08 20.70 2.80
CA MET A 117 -25.78 20.18 3.23
C MET A 117 -25.31 20.93 4.48
N PHE A 118 -25.00 20.17 5.53
CA PHE A 118 -24.26 20.55 6.73
C PHE A 118 -22.84 20.01 6.60
N TYR A 119 -21.88 20.60 7.29
CA TYR A 119 -20.52 20.10 7.35
C TYR A 119 -20.35 19.24 8.61
N SER A 120 -19.22 18.53 8.70
CA SER A 120 -18.83 17.73 9.85
C SER A 120 -18.91 18.51 11.17
N ASP A 121 -20.03 18.33 11.86
CA ASP A 121 -20.37 18.75 13.20
C ASP A 121 -21.22 17.62 13.82
N PRO A 122 -20.69 16.86 14.80
CA PRO A 122 -21.39 15.73 15.42
C PRO A 122 -22.68 16.15 16.16
N MET A 123 -22.88 17.45 16.42
CA MET A 123 -24.11 17.97 17.02
C MET A 123 -25.23 18.17 16.01
N VAL A 124 -24.93 18.10 14.71
CA VAL A 124 -25.92 18.17 13.65
C VAL A 124 -26.36 16.76 13.27
N THR A 125 -27.68 16.52 13.24
CA THR A 125 -28.24 15.22 12.82
C THR A 125 -29.06 15.35 11.55
N VAL A 126 -28.82 14.47 10.58
CA VAL A 126 -29.61 14.35 9.35
C VAL A 126 -30.35 13.00 9.39
N GLU A 127 -31.68 13.04 9.44
CA GLU A 127 -32.54 11.84 9.51
C GLU A 127 -32.18 10.85 10.64
N GLY A 128 -31.65 11.36 11.76
CA GLY A 128 -31.27 10.55 12.92
C GLY A 128 -29.81 10.09 12.95
N GLU A 129 -29.03 10.37 11.91
CA GLU A 129 -27.58 10.12 11.88
C GLU A 129 -26.80 11.40 12.18
N ALA A 130 -25.77 11.31 13.03
CA ALA A 130 -24.86 12.42 13.33
C ALA A 130 -24.00 12.77 12.10
N CYS A 131 -23.79 14.07 11.91
CA CYS A 131 -23.03 14.62 10.80
C CYS A 131 -21.57 14.83 11.19
N GLY A 132 -20.79 13.76 11.35
CA GLY A 132 -19.41 13.84 11.85
C GLY A 132 -19.23 13.07 13.15
N ILE A 133 -18.02 13.14 13.69
CA ILE A 133 -17.61 12.38 14.88
C ILE A 133 -16.83 13.32 15.79
N ALA A 134 -17.30 13.49 17.02
CA ALA A 134 -16.70 14.41 17.99
C ALA A 134 -15.22 14.09 18.24
N GLY A 135 -14.37 15.11 18.14
CA GLY A 135 -12.92 14.99 18.30
C GLY A 135 -12.20 14.24 17.17
N VAL A 136 -12.89 13.95 16.06
CA VAL A 136 -12.33 13.16 14.95
C VAL A 136 -12.65 13.76 13.59
N ALA A 137 -13.94 13.92 13.29
CA ALA A 137 -14.47 14.47 12.06
C ALA A 137 -15.44 15.60 12.42
N ASP A 138 -14.88 16.65 13.03
CA ASP A 138 -15.60 17.80 13.58
C ASP A 138 -14.90 19.10 13.14
N ASN A 139 -15.26 19.56 11.95
CA ASN A 139 -14.75 20.82 11.41
C ASN A 139 -15.25 22.00 12.25
N SER A 140 -16.42 21.86 12.90
CA SER A 140 -16.97 22.90 13.77
C SER A 140 -16.04 23.16 14.96
N ASP A 141 -15.58 22.10 15.62
CA ASP A 141 -14.70 22.17 16.77
C ASP A 141 -13.30 22.62 16.37
N ALA A 142 -12.78 22.12 15.25
CA ALA A 142 -11.49 22.56 14.72
C ALA A 142 -11.47 24.08 14.45
N VAL A 143 -12.51 24.62 13.80
CA VAL A 143 -12.60 26.06 13.56
C VAL A 143 -12.73 26.83 14.88
N ARG A 144 -13.61 26.42 15.80
CA ARG A 144 -13.80 27.12 17.08
C ARG A 144 -12.55 27.13 17.94
N THR A 145 -11.85 26.00 18.04
CA THR A 145 -10.69 25.84 18.90
C THR A 145 -9.47 26.57 18.36
N TYR A 146 -9.26 26.55 17.03
CA TYR A 146 -7.99 26.98 16.44
C TYR A 146 -8.03 28.34 15.74
N ALA A 147 -9.21 28.86 15.38
CA ALA A 147 -9.33 30.21 14.83
C ALA A 147 -8.76 31.33 15.72
N PRO A 148 -8.97 31.35 17.05
CA PRO A 148 -8.41 32.39 17.91
C PRO A 148 -6.88 32.36 17.99
N LEU A 149 -6.25 31.19 17.83
CA LEU A 149 -4.80 31.04 17.84
C LEU A 149 -4.16 31.63 16.57
N LEU A 150 -4.81 31.47 15.42
CA LEU A 150 -4.39 32.11 14.17
C LEU A 150 -4.56 33.63 14.22
N ALA A 151 -5.62 34.12 14.87
CA ALA A 151 -5.80 35.54 15.14
C ALA A 151 -4.65 36.10 16.00
N ALA A 152 -4.24 35.36 17.04
CA ALA A 152 -3.08 35.72 17.87
C ALA A 152 -1.75 35.62 17.11
N ALA A 153 -1.64 34.74 16.11
CA ALA A 153 -0.47 34.63 15.24
C ALA A 153 -0.30 35.80 14.28
N ASN A 154 -1.32 36.65 14.05
CA ASN A 154 -1.12 37.91 13.32
C ASN A 154 -0.39 38.98 14.16
N ASP A 155 -0.43 38.87 15.49
CA ASP A 155 0.32 39.70 16.44
C ASP A 155 1.69 39.10 16.77
N LYS A 156 2.39 38.48 15.79
CA LYS A 156 3.71 37.85 16.03
C LYS A 156 4.62 38.82 16.75
N VAL A 157 5.09 38.44 17.94
CA VAL A 157 6.22 39.14 18.54
C VAL A 157 7.41 38.87 17.63
N ALA A 158 7.93 39.92 17.00
CA ALA A 158 9.10 39.84 16.13
C ALA A 158 10.35 39.49 16.96
N VAL A 159 10.54 38.20 17.23
CA VAL A 159 11.73 37.61 17.86
C VAL A 159 12.52 36.82 16.82
N SER A 160 13.84 36.74 16.99
CA SER A 160 14.74 36.02 16.06
C SER A 160 14.69 34.49 16.22
N SER A 161 13.57 33.93 16.67
CA SER A 161 13.42 32.48 16.85
C SER A 161 13.21 31.75 15.52
N ASN A 162 13.76 30.55 15.38
CA ASN A 162 13.48 29.64 14.27
C ASN A 162 13.14 28.23 14.78
N TYR A 163 12.12 27.59 14.20
CA TYR A 163 11.67 26.24 14.57
C TYR A 163 11.90 25.20 13.49
N GLU A 164 12.31 24.02 13.89
CA GLU A 164 12.53 22.87 13.01
C GLU A 164 12.22 21.56 13.75
N PHE A 165 11.86 20.52 12.99
CA PHE A 165 11.90 19.17 13.52
C PHE A 165 13.36 18.75 13.70
N THR A 166 13.68 18.07 14.81
CA THR A 166 15.06 17.57 15.04
C THR A 166 15.46 16.45 14.08
N GLN A 167 14.49 15.88 13.37
CA GLN A 167 14.67 14.88 12.32
C GLN A 167 13.61 15.07 11.22
N SER A 168 13.98 14.78 9.97
CA SER A 168 13.06 14.85 8.83
C SER A 168 12.27 13.56 8.61
N THR A 169 12.69 12.45 9.22
CA THR A 169 12.02 11.15 9.12
C THR A 169 12.01 10.41 10.45
N MET A 170 11.01 9.53 10.65
CA MET A 170 10.93 8.57 11.73
C MET A 170 10.37 7.25 11.17
N THR A 171 10.82 6.11 11.69
CA THR A 171 10.25 4.80 11.37
C THR A 171 9.85 4.10 12.66
N VAL A 172 8.62 3.57 12.70
CA VAL A 172 8.05 2.85 13.83
C VAL A 172 7.33 1.60 13.33
N ASP A 173 7.14 0.61 14.20
CA ASP A 173 6.34 -0.58 13.86
C ASP A 173 4.85 -0.31 14.14
N SER A 174 3.94 -0.95 13.43
CA SER A 174 2.51 -0.95 13.78
C SER A 174 2.32 -1.49 15.20
N GLY A 175 1.33 -0.96 15.90
CA GLY A 175 1.02 -1.39 17.26
C GLY A 175 2.07 -1.06 18.33
N SER A 176 3.15 -0.37 17.97
CA SER A 176 4.26 -0.06 18.89
C SER A 176 3.92 0.98 19.97
N GLY A 177 2.72 1.57 19.93
CA GLY A 177 2.22 2.47 20.97
C GLY A 177 2.69 3.91 20.79
N VAL A 178 2.96 4.61 21.90
CA VAL A 178 3.22 6.05 21.92
C VAL A 178 4.68 6.37 21.54
N HIS A 179 4.87 7.36 20.68
CA HIS A 179 6.16 7.86 20.22
C HIS A 179 6.23 9.38 20.32
N SER A 180 7.39 9.92 20.71
CA SER A 180 7.60 11.36 20.83
C SER A 180 8.36 11.93 19.63
N ILE A 181 7.85 13.04 19.09
CA ILE A 181 8.51 13.85 18.06
C ILE A 181 9.05 15.11 18.73
N ARG A 182 10.35 15.37 18.56
CA ARG A 182 11.02 16.53 19.14
C ARG A 182 11.19 17.67 18.14
N LEU A 183 10.73 18.85 18.54
CA LEU A 183 10.95 20.12 17.84
C LEU A 183 12.06 20.90 18.54
N GLN A 184 12.83 21.64 17.75
CA GLN A 184 13.88 22.53 18.23
C GLN A 184 13.53 23.97 17.91
N ARG A 185 13.71 24.85 18.91
CA ARG A 185 13.71 26.30 18.79
C ARG A 185 15.14 26.81 18.90
N SER A 186 15.57 27.58 17.91
CA SER A 186 16.85 28.29 17.87
C SER A 186 16.64 29.81 17.89
N GLY A 187 17.68 30.60 18.15
CA GLY A 187 17.59 32.06 18.23
C GLY A 187 17.20 32.57 19.62
N ASP A 188 16.32 33.59 19.68
CA ASP A 188 15.82 34.11 20.96
C ASP A 188 14.87 33.10 21.62
N VAL A 189 15.18 32.68 22.85
CA VAL A 189 14.34 31.78 23.66
C VAL A 189 13.79 32.46 24.90
N SER A 190 14.02 33.77 25.09
CA SER A 190 13.75 34.48 26.34
C SER A 190 12.27 34.50 26.74
N GLN A 191 11.38 34.51 25.75
CA GLN A 191 9.93 34.49 25.94
C GLN A 191 9.35 33.12 25.61
N PRO A 192 8.25 32.71 26.25
CA PRO A 192 7.55 31.50 25.85
C PRO A 192 7.06 31.62 24.40
N ALA A 193 6.96 30.49 23.72
CA ALA A 193 6.39 30.40 22.38
C ALA A 193 5.74 29.05 22.18
N SER A 194 4.96 28.93 21.13
CA SER A 194 4.31 27.68 20.76
C SER A 194 4.24 27.52 19.25
N VAL A 195 4.25 26.26 18.82
CA VAL A 195 4.10 25.88 17.42
C VAL A 195 2.94 24.93 17.30
N ALA A 196 2.00 25.29 16.44
CA ALA A 196 0.90 24.44 16.03
C ALA A 196 1.41 23.31 15.10
N VAL A 197 1.06 22.07 15.42
CA VAL A 197 1.49 20.88 14.68
C VAL A 197 0.30 19.98 14.37
N MET A 198 0.28 19.46 13.14
CA MET A 198 -0.74 18.53 12.67
C MET A 198 -0.12 17.32 11.98
N ALA A 199 -0.84 16.19 12.00
CA ALA A 199 -0.60 15.11 11.06
C ALA A 199 -1.33 15.36 9.75
N VAL A 200 -0.76 14.85 8.66
CA VAL A 200 -1.36 14.80 7.33
C VAL A 200 -1.29 13.35 6.88
N ASP A 201 -2.45 12.76 6.67
CA ASP A 201 -2.60 11.41 6.14
C ASP A 201 -1.92 11.30 4.76
N ASN A 202 -1.16 10.23 4.57
CA ASN A 202 -0.69 9.82 3.25
C ASN A 202 -1.28 8.43 2.95
N THR A 203 -0.47 7.37 3.11
CA THR A 203 -0.94 5.98 3.00
C THR A 203 -1.41 5.44 4.35
N ALA A 204 -0.88 5.97 5.46
CA ALA A 204 -1.36 5.76 6.82
C ALA A 204 -2.42 6.80 7.15
N TRP A 205 -3.49 6.36 7.82
CA TRP A 205 -4.64 7.18 8.17
C TRP A 205 -4.81 7.28 9.68
N GLU A 206 -5.18 8.46 10.14
CA GLU A 206 -5.47 8.67 11.55
C GLU A 206 -6.66 7.80 12.01
N GLN A 207 -6.54 7.27 13.23
CA GLN A 207 -7.37 6.28 13.92
C GLN A 207 -7.40 4.88 13.32
N ARG A 208 -6.83 4.67 12.14
CA ARG A 208 -6.59 3.34 11.57
C ARG A 208 -5.18 2.86 11.87
N ASP A 209 -4.19 3.69 11.54
CA ASP A 209 -2.77 3.33 11.60
C ASP A 209 -2.03 4.13 12.68
N PHE A 210 -2.53 5.32 13.04
CA PHE A 210 -1.97 6.13 14.12
C PHE A 210 -3.03 7.02 14.77
N THR A 211 -2.80 7.55 15.98
CA THR A 211 -3.54 8.70 16.51
C THR A 211 -2.58 9.84 16.80
N PHE A 212 -2.90 11.04 16.34
CA PHE A 212 -2.06 12.22 16.52
C PHE A 212 -2.84 13.33 17.22
N GLY A 213 -4.01 13.69 16.67
CA GLY A 213 -4.79 14.84 17.07
C GLY A 213 -4.06 16.16 16.83
N TRP A 214 -4.76 17.29 16.84
CA TRP A 214 -4.06 18.56 16.84
C TRP A 214 -3.20 18.72 18.09
N GLN A 215 -1.97 19.21 17.91
CA GLN A 215 -1.05 19.41 19.02
C GLN A 215 -0.41 20.78 18.97
N GLU A 216 -0.17 21.34 20.15
CA GLU A 216 0.60 22.56 20.32
C GLU A 216 1.90 22.23 21.03
N ALA A 217 3.02 22.36 20.31
CA ALA A 217 4.34 22.22 20.89
C ALA A 217 4.67 23.50 21.69
N VAL A 218 4.56 23.43 23.02
CA VAL A 218 4.76 24.58 23.91
C VAL A 218 6.22 24.66 24.38
N PHE A 219 6.87 25.78 24.07
CA PHE A 219 8.21 26.13 24.55
C PHE A 219 8.07 27.11 25.72
N ALA A 220 8.43 26.67 26.92
CA ALA A 220 8.56 27.58 28.06
C ALA A 220 9.64 28.65 27.81
N ALA A 221 9.60 29.76 28.56
CA ALA A 221 10.67 30.75 28.54
C ALA A 221 12.03 30.09 28.86
N GLY A 222 13.01 30.30 27.99
CA GLY A 222 14.33 29.69 28.04
C GLY A 222 14.45 28.29 27.44
N ALA A 223 13.34 27.66 27.03
CA ALA A 223 13.36 26.30 26.49
C ALA A 223 13.70 26.29 24.99
N ALA A 224 14.64 25.42 24.62
CA ALA A 224 15.06 25.19 23.23
C ALA A 224 14.37 23.97 22.58
N TYR A 225 13.65 23.15 23.36
CA TYR A 225 13.01 21.94 22.87
C TYR A 225 11.59 21.83 23.41
N ALA A 226 10.72 21.26 22.59
CA ALA A 226 9.38 20.83 22.96
C ALA A 226 9.12 19.49 22.28
N ASP A 227 8.37 18.62 22.95
CA ASP A 227 8.00 17.30 22.45
C ASP A 227 6.48 17.26 22.23
N ILE A 228 6.08 16.56 21.17
CA ILE A 228 4.69 16.18 20.87
C ILE A 228 4.65 14.66 20.72
N GLU A 229 3.47 14.06 20.79
CA GLU A 229 3.35 12.60 20.80
C GLU A 229 2.33 12.09 19.80
N PHE A 230 2.56 10.90 19.25
CA PHE A 230 1.55 10.18 18.49
C PHE A 230 1.54 8.72 18.93
N THR A 231 0.45 8.02 18.66
CA THR A 231 0.37 6.58 18.93
C THR A 231 0.32 5.83 17.62
N ALA A 232 1.21 4.88 17.39
CA ALA A 232 1.10 3.90 16.30
C ALA A 232 0.09 2.82 16.71
N LEU A 233 -0.91 2.58 15.85
CA LEU A 233 -1.97 1.61 16.07
C LEU A 233 -1.64 0.30 15.34
N GLU A 234 -2.18 -0.80 15.86
CA GLU A 234 -2.13 -2.09 15.16
C GLU A 234 -3.40 -2.27 14.33
N ARG A 235 -3.24 -2.74 13.09
CA ARG A 235 -4.37 -3.04 12.22
C ARG A 235 -4.68 -4.53 12.28
N THR A 236 -5.96 -4.88 12.19
CA THR A 236 -6.35 -6.29 12.09
C THR A 236 -6.07 -6.84 10.69
N GLY A 237 -5.49 -8.03 10.61
CA GLY A 237 -5.23 -8.73 9.35
C GLY A 237 -4.01 -8.16 8.61
N THR A 238 -3.63 -8.77 7.49
CA THR A 238 -2.40 -8.39 6.81
C THR A 238 -2.51 -7.01 6.14
N HIS A 239 -1.37 -6.31 6.12
CA HIS A 239 -1.33 -4.93 5.65
C HIS A 239 0.04 -4.48 5.21
N GLU A 240 0.07 -3.66 4.17
CA GLU A 240 1.30 -3.05 3.69
C GLU A 240 1.86 -2.04 4.69
N ASN A 241 3.13 -1.70 4.50
CA ASN A 241 3.74 -0.52 5.12
C ASN A 241 2.99 0.74 4.70
N SER A 242 2.95 1.70 5.61
CA SER A 242 2.26 2.96 5.40
C SER A 242 3.03 4.14 5.98
N ASP A 243 2.61 5.36 5.69
CA ASP A 243 3.26 6.57 6.16
C ASP A 243 2.26 7.72 6.35
N PHE A 244 2.60 8.64 7.25
CA PHE A 244 1.92 9.93 7.37
C PHE A 244 2.97 11.03 7.52
N SER A 245 2.57 12.27 7.28
CA SER A 245 3.43 13.43 7.50
C SER A 245 3.04 14.19 8.76
N VAL A 246 4.01 14.81 9.42
CA VAL A 246 3.75 15.77 10.50
C VAL A 246 4.22 17.14 10.05
N LYS A 247 3.34 18.14 10.12
CA LYS A 247 3.59 19.49 9.62
C LYS A 247 3.45 20.53 10.72
N MET A 248 4.40 21.46 10.77
CA MET A 248 4.28 22.70 11.53
C MET A 248 3.48 23.72 10.72
N MET A 249 2.45 24.29 11.34
CA MET A 249 1.48 25.15 10.67
C MET A 249 1.79 26.63 10.90
N TYR A 250 1.81 27.05 12.16
CA TYR A 250 2.13 28.41 12.55
C TYR A 250 2.83 28.42 13.91
N ALA A 251 3.57 29.49 14.16
CA ALA A 251 4.26 29.74 15.41
C ALA A 251 3.77 31.08 15.98
N THR A 252 3.59 31.14 17.30
CA THR A 252 3.16 32.37 17.98
C THR A 252 4.24 33.46 18.00
N ALA A 253 5.51 33.10 17.77
CA ALA A 253 6.62 34.04 17.67
C ALA A 253 7.75 33.46 16.83
N GLY A 254 8.38 34.23 15.94
CA GLY A 254 9.50 33.77 15.08
C GLY A 254 9.06 33.09 13.77
N ALA A 255 10.00 32.40 13.12
CA ALA A 255 9.84 31.76 11.81
C ALA A 255 9.87 30.23 11.90
N ILE A 256 9.16 29.56 10.99
CA ILE A 256 9.24 28.10 10.81
C ILE A 256 10.21 27.83 9.65
N GLY A 257 11.18 26.95 9.89
CA GLY A 257 12.12 26.47 8.88
C GLY A 257 11.52 25.36 8.02
N ALA A 258 12.19 24.21 7.95
CA ALA A 258 11.62 23.01 7.32
C ALA A 258 10.36 22.58 8.11
N ASN A 259 9.19 22.73 7.49
CA ASN A 259 7.91 22.64 8.17
C ASN A 259 7.29 21.22 8.15
N GLN A 260 8.01 20.20 7.70
CA GLN A 260 7.47 18.85 7.55
C GLN A 260 8.49 17.77 7.92
N MET A 261 8.00 16.70 8.54
CA MET A 261 8.68 15.40 8.63
C MET A 261 7.76 14.26 8.22
N THR A 262 8.33 13.10 7.87
CA THR A 262 7.57 11.89 7.50
C THR A 262 7.75 10.80 8.55
N VAL A 263 6.65 10.16 8.95
CA VAL A 263 6.65 8.98 9.82
C VAL A 263 6.23 7.78 8.99
N SER A 264 7.12 6.79 8.87
CA SER A 264 6.83 5.50 8.23
C SER A 264 6.44 4.47 9.29
N ILE A 265 5.28 3.85 9.12
CA ILE A 265 4.78 2.75 9.95
C ILE A 265 5.07 1.44 9.22
N GLN A 266 5.94 0.62 9.79
CA GLN A 266 6.23 -0.72 9.30
C GLN A 266 5.16 -1.69 9.80
N SER A 267 4.52 -2.39 8.88
CA SER A 267 3.57 -3.43 9.24
C SER A 267 4.27 -4.59 9.93
N THR A 268 3.71 -5.03 11.06
CA THR A 268 4.12 -6.28 11.71
C THR A 268 3.48 -7.52 11.07
N ASP A 269 2.45 -7.34 10.25
CA ASP A 269 1.68 -8.37 9.56
C ASP A 269 1.65 -8.11 8.04
N LEU A 270 2.82 -8.07 7.39
CA LEU A 270 2.91 -7.85 5.94
C LEU A 270 2.21 -8.95 5.12
N PRO A 271 1.56 -8.62 3.98
CA PRO A 271 0.99 -9.62 3.09
C PRO A 271 2.04 -10.59 2.58
N MET A 272 1.76 -11.88 2.71
CA MET A 272 2.66 -12.94 2.26
C MET A 272 2.20 -13.50 0.92
N ALA A 273 2.85 -13.06 -0.16
CA ALA A 273 2.60 -13.59 -1.50
C ALA A 273 2.88 -15.10 -1.59
N GLY A 274 3.70 -15.65 -0.71
CA GLY A 274 4.01 -17.08 -0.63
C GLY A 274 5.07 -17.55 -1.64
N SER A 275 5.13 -18.86 -1.83
CA SER A 275 6.07 -19.56 -2.68
C SER A 275 5.35 -20.53 -3.60
N VAL A 276 5.54 -20.45 -4.91
CA VAL A 276 4.97 -21.41 -5.87
C VAL A 276 5.98 -22.49 -6.19
N THR A 277 5.54 -23.76 -6.11
CA THR A 277 6.37 -24.93 -6.35
C THR A 277 5.65 -25.93 -7.27
N LEU A 278 6.42 -26.59 -8.14
CA LEU A 278 5.95 -27.76 -8.88
C LEU A 278 6.04 -29.00 -7.98
N GLU A 279 4.89 -29.60 -7.67
CA GLU A 279 4.81 -30.78 -6.81
C GLU A 279 3.77 -31.77 -7.40
N PRO A 280 4.17 -33.01 -7.74
CA PRO A 280 5.50 -33.58 -7.58
C PRO A 280 6.54 -33.00 -8.56
N ALA A 281 7.83 -33.16 -8.24
CA ALA A 281 8.95 -32.76 -9.12
C ALA A 281 9.13 -33.66 -10.36
N THR A 282 8.45 -34.80 -10.39
CA THR A 282 8.54 -35.77 -11.49
C THR A 282 7.18 -36.32 -11.84
N TYR A 283 6.88 -36.40 -13.13
CA TYR A 283 5.67 -36.97 -13.68
C TYR A 283 6.00 -38.12 -14.64
N SER A 284 5.09 -39.07 -14.77
CA SER A 284 5.15 -40.13 -15.78
C SER A 284 3.80 -40.20 -16.48
N VAL A 285 3.83 -40.26 -17.82
CA VAL A 285 2.63 -40.30 -18.65
C VAL A 285 2.88 -41.23 -19.85
N ALA A 286 1.89 -42.05 -20.20
CA ALA A 286 1.96 -42.85 -21.42
C ALA A 286 1.78 -41.96 -22.65
N GLU A 287 2.51 -42.21 -23.74
CA GLU A 287 2.37 -41.41 -24.96
C GLU A 287 0.93 -41.44 -25.52
N ASN A 288 0.21 -42.55 -25.30
CA ASN A 288 -1.19 -42.73 -25.67
C ASN A 288 -2.22 -42.05 -24.73
N ALA A 289 -1.79 -41.43 -23.61
CA ALA A 289 -2.69 -40.76 -22.68
C ALA A 289 -3.19 -39.39 -23.19
N GLY A 290 -2.53 -38.84 -24.22
CA GLY A 290 -2.88 -37.57 -24.87
C GLY A 290 -2.45 -36.32 -24.11
N SER A 291 -2.42 -36.33 -22.78
CA SER A 291 -1.89 -35.21 -22.00
C SER A 291 -1.43 -35.59 -20.58
N VAL A 292 -0.60 -34.72 -19.99
CA VAL A 292 -0.24 -34.75 -18.58
C VAL A 292 -0.72 -33.47 -17.90
N THR A 293 -1.30 -33.58 -16.71
CA THR A 293 -1.68 -32.43 -15.87
C THR A 293 -0.58 -32.18 -14.84
N ILE A 294 -0.02 -30.97 -14.86
CA ILE A 294 1.02 -30.50 -13.97
C ILE A 294 0.38 -29.63 -12.90
N THR A 295 0.70 -29.89 -11.63
CA THR A 295 0.17 -29.15 -10.48
C THR A 295 1.21 -28.16 -9.95
N LEU A 296 0.75 -26.94 -9.67
CA LEU A 296 1.51 -25.88 -9.03
C LEU A 296 0.85 -25.61 -7.68
N ASN A 297 1.62 -25.69 -6.60
CA ASN A 297 1.14 -25.38 -5.25
C ASN A 297 1.77 -24.08 -4.77
N ARG A 298 0.95 -23.18 -4.23
CA ARG A 298 1.33 -21.94 -3.58
C ARG A 298 1.29 -22.16 -2.07
N VAL A 299 2.44 -22.02 -1.40
CA VAL A 299 2.63 -22.35 0.02
C VAL A 299 3.28 -21.18 0.76
N ASN A 300 3.27 -21.22 2.10
CA ASN A 300 3.90 -20.20 2.96
C ASN A 300 3.37 -18.77 2.70
N GLY A 301 2.11 -18.65 2.29
CA GLY A 301 1.46 -17.38 1.96
C GLY A 301 0.55 -17.54 0.75
N SER A 302 -0.57 -16.83 0.78
CA SER A 302 -1.55 -16.82 -0.31
C SER A 302 -2.17 -15.44 -0.51
N ASP A 303 -1.58 -14.40 0.09
CA ASP A 303 -2.14 -13.06 0.07
C ASP A 303 -1.90 -12.41 -1.29
N GLY A 304 -2.95 -11.76 -1.81
CA GLY A 304 -2.94 -11.10 -3.10
C GLY A 304 -2.87 -12.06 -4.29
N GLU A 305 -3.05 -11.49 -5.49
CA GLU A 305 -2.86 -12.21 -6.74
C GLU A 305 -1.37 -12.55 -6.96
N ALA A 306 -1.08 -13.80 -7.33
CA ALA A 306 0.26 -14.23 -7.69
C ALA A 306 0.30 -14.81 -9.10
N VAL A 307 1.32 -14.42 -9.87
CA VAL A 307 1.50 -14.86 -11.24
C VAL A 307 2.88 -15.50 -11.39
N VAL A 308 2.89 -16.69 -12.00
CA VAL A 308 4.12 -17.35 -12.46
C VAL A 308 4.04 -17.57 -13.96
N SER A 309 5.18 -17.45 -14.64
CA SER A 309 5.30 -17.92 -16.02
C SER A 309 5.68 -19.39 -16.00
N ILE A 310 5.09 -20.18 -16.88
CA ILE A 310 5.36 -21.61 -17.03
C ILE A 310 5.72 -21.91 -18.48
N ALA A 311 6.83 -22.62 -18.67
CA ALA A 311 7.32 -22.98 -20.00
C ALA A 311 7.86 -24.41 -20.06
N THR A 312 7.58 -25.10 -21.16
CA THR A 312 8.20 -26.41 -21.45
C THR A 312 9.56 -26.24 -22.12
N ARG A 313 10.49 -27.15 -21.81
CA ARG A 313 11.83 -27.21 -22.40
C ARG A 313 12.20 -28.64 -22.80
N ASN A 314 12.74 -28.79 -24.01
CA ASN A 314 13.18 -30.08 -24.53
C ASN A 314 14.25 -30.72 -23.63
N GLN A 315 14.20 -32.05 -23.51
CA GLN A 315 15.34 -32.88 -23.09
C GLN A 315 15.53 -33.98 -24.14
N THR A 316 15.25 -35.25 -23.83
CA THR A 316 15.27 -36.32 -24.84
C THR A 316 13.99 -36.35 -25.69
N ALA A 317 12.88 -35.83 -25.16
CA ALA A 317 11.66 -35.52 -25.91
C ALA A 317 11.79 -34.12 -26.56
N VAL A 318 11.24 -33.99 -27.76
CA VAL A 318 11.32 -32.82 -28.63
C VAL A 318 9.93 -32.22 -28.89
N VAL A 319 9.81 -30.92 -28.66
CA VAL A 319 8.60 -30.15 -28.98
C VAL A 319 8.15 -30.34 -30.44
N GLY A 320 6.85 -30.50 -30.65
CA GLY A 320 6.22 -30.72 -31.95
C GLY A 320 6.35 -32.16 -32.47
N THR A 321 7.15 -33.01 -31.83
CA THR A 321 7.23 -34.44 -32.12
C THR A 321 6.65 -35.27 -30.98
N ASP A 322 7.13 -35.07 -29.75
CA ASP A 322 6.73 -35.86 -28.59
C ASP A 322 5.71 -35.13 -27.68
N PHE A 323 5.72 -33.79 -27.69
CA PHE A 323 4.80 -32.96 -26.90
C PHE A 323 4.55 -31.59 -27.54
N THR A 324 3.49 -30.89 -27.13
CA THR A 324 3.20 -29.51 -27.58
C THR A 324 3.81 -28.48 -26.66
N ALA A 325 4.42 -27.43 -27.20
CA ALA A 325 5.01 -26.36 -26.40
C ALA A 325 3.95 -25.68 -25.52
N LEU A 326 4.29 -25.48 -24.25
CA LEU A 326 3.58 -24.62 -23.32
C LEU A 326 4.47 -23.41 -23.02
N ASN A 327 3.91 -22.21 -23.11
CA ASN A 327 4.51 -20.96 -22.65
C ASN A 327 3.39 -19.98 -22.33
N THR A 328 3.01 -19.88 -21.06
CA THR A 328 1.89 -19.06 -20.59
C THR A 328 2.13 -18.60 -19.16
N ASN A 329 1.25 -17.73 -18.66
CA ASN A 329 1.18 -17.40 -17.24
C ASN A 329 0.11 -18.25 -16.55
N VAL A 330 0.36 -18.58 -15.29
CA VAL A 330 -0.60 -19.15 -14.34
C VAL A 330 -0.85 -18.11 -13.27
N THR A 331 -2.11 -17.69 -13.14
CA THR A 331 -2.56 -16.73 -12.13
C THR A 331 -3.24 -17.48 -10.99
N PHE A 332 -2.77 -17.24 -9.78
CA PHE A 332 -3.43 -17.61 -8.53
C PHE A 332 -4.21 -16.39 -8.05
N ALA A 333 -5.52 -16.54 -7.87
CA ALA A 333 -6.33 -15.53 -7.19
C ALA A 333 -5.88 -15.39 -5.72
N ASP A 334 -6.33 -14.31 -5.07
CA ASP A 334 -6.15 -14.14 -3.62
C ASP A 334 -6.70 -15.36 -2.85
N GLY A 335 -5.90 -15.88 -1.93
CA GLY A 335 -6.21 -17.10 -1.16
C GLY A 335 -6.15 -18.42 -1.95
N GLN A 336 -5.82 -18.40 -3.26
CA GLN A 336 -5.73 -19.64 -4.05
C GLN A 336 -4.39 -20.34 -3.81
N GLU A 337 -4.45 -21.58 -3.33
CA GLU A 337 -3.25 -22.37 -2.97
C GLU A 337 -2.83 -23.38 -4.05
N SER A 338 -3.66 -23.66 -5.06
CA SER A 338 -3.36 -24.67 -6.08
C SER A 338 -3.86 -24.25 -7.46
N ALA A 339 -3.06 -24.53 -8.48
CA ALA A 339 -3.43 -24.39 -9.89
C ALA A 339 -2.87 -25.55 -10.70
N THR A 340 -3.49 -25.84 -11.84
CA THR A 340 -3.05 -26.91 -12.74
C THR A 340 -2.91 -26.41 -14.16
N VAL A 341 -1.92 -26.94 -14.88
CA VAL A 341 -1.75 -26.72 -16.32
C VAL A 341 -1.62 -28.05 -17.05
N THR A 342 -2.11 -28.12 -18.28
CA THR A 342 -2.06 -29.34 -19.09
C THR A 342 -1.04 -29.20 -20.20
N VAL A 343 -0.20 -30.22 -20.38
CA VAL A 343 0.72 -30.34 -21.53
C VAL A 343 0.28 -31.54 -22.36
N ASN A 344 0.02 -31.31 -23.65
CA ASN A 344 -0.36 -32.37 -24.57
C ASN A 344 0.87 -33.20 -24.96
N VAL A 345 0.73 -34.52 -24.92
CA VAL A 345 1.74 -35.48 -25.38
C VAL A 345 1.27 -36.12 -26.68
N ALA A 346 2.19 -36.38 -27.59
CA ALA A 346 1.90 -37.01 -28.87
C ALA A 346 2.15 -38.51 -28.76
N ASN A 347 1.21 -39.30 -29.29
CA ASN A 347 1.40 -40.74 -29.49
C ASN A 347 1.99 -40.97 -30.88
N ASN A 348 3.00 -41.82 -31.00
CA ASN A 348 3.52 -42.25 -32.29
C ASN A 348 3.35 -43.77 -32.50
N SER A 349 4.02 -44.35 -33.49
CA SER A 349 3.87 -45.79 -33.81
C SER A 349 5.22 -46.47 -33.97
N THR A 350 6.26 -45.85 -33.44
CA THR A 350 7.65 -46.26 -33.59
C THR A 350 8.26 -46.30 -32.20
N TYR A 351 8.80 -47.45 -31.83
CA TYR A 351 9.57 -47.57 -30.60
C TYR A 351 10.76 -46.60 -30.59
N GLN A 352 10.75 -45.68 -29.63
CA GLN A 352 11.77 -44.67 -29.35
C GLN A 352 12.31 -44.77 -27.93
N GLY A 353 11.70 -45.61 -27.09
CA GLY A 353 11.97 -45.72 -25.66
C GLY A 353 11.46 -44.52 -24.87
N SER A 354 11.51 -44.60 -23.54
CA SER A 354 11.04 -43.49 -22.70
C SER A 354 11.84 -42.21 -22.93
N ARG A 355 11.12 -41.10 -23.10
CA ARG A 355 11.69 -39.78 -23.36
C ARG A 355 11.26 -38.79 -22.29
N THR A 356 12.01 -37.71 -22.15
CA THR A 356 11.82 -36.73 -21.07
C THR A 356 11.75 -35.32 -21.61
N PHE A 357 10.93 -34.47 -21.00
CA PHE A 357 10.99 -33.02 -21.14
C PHE A 357 10.84 -32.37 -19.77
N ALA A 358 11.20 -31.09 -19.67
CA ALA A 358 11.05 -30.32 -18.44
C ALA A 358 9.94 -29.28 -18.57
N VAL A 359 9.34 -28.95 -17.44
CA VAL A 359 8.51 -27.75 -17.25
C VAL A 359 9.21 -26.90 -16.21
N ASP A 360 9.48 -25.64 -16.57
CA ASP A 360 10.14 -24.66 -15.74
C ASP A 360 9.15 -23.54 -15.37
N ILE A 361 9.17 -23.06 -14.12
CA ILE A 361 8.40 -21.90 -13.65
C ILE A 361 9.32 -20.76 -13.20
N THR A 362 8.88 -19.52 -13.43
CA THR A 362 9.56 -18.30 -12.97
C THR A 362 8.57 -17.32 -12.36
N PRO A 363 8.96 -16.53 -11.35
CA PRO A 363 8.04 -15.59 -10.71
C PRO A 363 7.82 -14.39 -11.63
N VAL A 364 6.57 -13.94 -11.73
CA VAL A 364 6.19 -12.69 -12.42
C VAL A 364 5.78 -11.63 -11.40
N THR A 365 5.06 -12.03 -10.35
CA THR A 365 4.71 -11.15 -9.22
C THR A 365 5.93 -10.87 -8.34
N ALA A 366 6.16 -9.60 -8.00
CA ALA A 366 7.22 -9.21 -7.07
C ALA A 366 6.94 -9.74 -5.66
N GLY A 367 7.97 -10.21 -4.95
CA GLY A 367 7.83 -10.79 -3.61
C GLY A 367 7.32 -12.24 -3.57
N LEU A 368 6.86 -12.79 -4.71
CA LEU A 368 6.55 -14.21 -4.84
C LEU A 368 7.83 -15.03 -4.95
N GLU A 369 7.99 -16.00 -4.07
CA GLU A 369 9.13 -16.93 -4.13
C GLU A 369 8.84 -18.11 -5.06
N ILE A 370 9.90 -18.77 -5.55
CA ILE A 370 9.78 -20.04 -6.27
C ILE A 370 10.46 -21.13 -5.45
N GLY A 371 9.69 -22.18 -5.15
CA GLY A 371 10.18 -23.42 -4.57
C GLY A 371 10.85 -24.28 -5.64
N ASN A 372 10.30 -25.47 -5.90
CA ASN A 372 10.80 -26.31 -6.97
C ASN A 372 10.42 -25.73 -8.33
N ALA A 373 11.41 -25.10 -8.98
CA ALA A 373 11.23 -24.38 -10.24
C ALA A 373 11.09 -25.29 -11.46
N THR A 374 11.48 -26.57 -11.35
CA THR A 374 11.53 -27.49 -12.50
C THR A 374 10.88 -28.83 -12.16
N ALA A 375 9.95 -29.28 -13.00
CA ALA A 375 9.44 -30.65 -13.00
C ALA A 375 9.92 -31.39 -14.24
N THR A 376 10.30 -32.66 -14.09
CA THR A 376 10.66 -33.55 -15.21
C THR A 376 9.50 -34.47 -15.54
N ILE A 377 9.08 -34.49 -16.80
CA ILE A 377 8.01 -35.34 -17.29
C ILE A 377 8.65 -36.46 -18.10
N THR A 378 8.35 -37.71 -17.76
CA THR A 378 8.72 -38.89 -18.53
C THR A 378 7.53 -39.35 -19.37
N ILE A 379 7.69 -39.35 -20.68
CA ILE A 379 6.79 -39.99 -21.63
C ILE A 379 7.21 -41.45 -21.76
N THR A 380 6.35 -42.38 -21.33
CA THR A 380 6.58 -43.82 -21.48
C THR A 380 6.02 -44.31 -22.80
N ASP A 381 6.89 -44.99 -23.56
CA ASP A 381 6.60 -45.57 -24.86
C ASP A 381 5.75 -46.84 -24.74
N ASP A 382 4.71 -46.98 -25.56
CA ASP A 382 3.82 -48.15 -25.56
C ASP A 382 4.05 -49.11 -26.73
N GLU A 383 5.05 -48.85 -27.59
CA GLU A 383 5.47 -49.76 -28.64
C GLU A 383 6.40 -50.88 -28.15
N THR A 384 6.38 -52.00 -28.87
CA THR A 384 7.34 -53.08 -28.64
C THR A 384 8.65 -52.82 -29.36
N LEU A 385 9.76 -53.04 -28.67
CA LEU A 385 11.11 -52.96 -29.23
C LEU A 385 11.22 -53.80 -30.52
N PRO A 386 11.68 -53.24 -31.66
CA PRO A 386 11.73 -53.97 -32.92
C PRO A 386 12.58 -55.22 -32.79
N SER A 387 12.02 -56.40 -33.11
CA SER A 387 12.79 -57.64 -33.03
C SER A 387 13.91 -57.60 -34.07
N THR A 388 15.16 -57.79 -33.66
CA THR A 388 16.27 -58.04 -34.58
C THR A 388 16.15 -59.46 -35.14
N GLY A 389 15.15 -59.69 -35.99
CA GLY A 389 14.91 -60.96 -36.66
C GLY A 389 15.98 -61.20 -37.72
N GLY A 390 17.03 -61.93 -37.35
CA GLY A 390 18.02 -62.48 -38.27
C GLY A 390 17.36 -63.37 -39.32
N GLY A 391 17.29 -62.87 -40.55
CA GLY A 391 17.03 -63.69 -41.73
C GLY A 391 18.29 -64.48 -42.09
N GLY A 392 18.26 -65.79 -41.88
CA GLY A 392 19.30 -66.72 -42.30
C GLY A 392 18.73 -68.12 -42.45
N SER A 393 17.96 -68.32 -43.52
CA SER A 393 17.56 -69.64 -44.02
C SER A 393 18.52 -70.11 -45.11
N ASP A 394 18.83 -71.41 -45.05
CA ASP A 394 19.25 -72.33 -46.11
C ASP A 394 20.74 -72.53 -46.45
N GLY A 395 21.13 -73.82 -46.47
CA GLY A 395 22.25 -74.34 -47.27
C GLY A 395 23.16 -75.34 -46.55
N GLY A 396 22.78 -76.62 -46.50
CA GLY A 396 23.56 -77.68 -45.85
C GLY A 396 24.82 -78.14 -46.59
N SER A 397 25.72 -78.81 -45.86
CA SER A 397 26.35 -80.11 -46.17
C SER A 397 27.65 -80.31 -45.38
N GLU A 398 27.96 -81.60 -45.16
CA GLU A 398 29.23 -82.20 -44.74
C GLU A 398 29.54 -82.33 -43.24
N ALA A 399 29.95 -83.55 -42.91
CA ALA A 399 30.25 -84.09 -41.60
C ALA A 399 31.71 -83.84 -41.18
N GLY A 400 31.99 -83.84 -39.87
CA GLY A 400 33.39 -83.87 -39.41
C GLY A 400 33.62 -83.55 -37.94
N SER A 401 33.55 -84.59 -37.11
CA SER A 401 34.42 -84.90 -35.96
C SER A 401 34.99 -83.78 -35.04
N SER A 402 34.68 -83.96 -33.74
CA SER A 402 35.58 -83.90 -32.56
C SER A 402 36.39 -82.64 -32.24
N GLY A 403 36.24 -82.14 -31.02
CA GLY A 403 37.28 -81.36 -30.34
C GLY A 403 36.70 -80.42 -29.28
N GLY A 404 36.68 -80.86 -28.02
CA GLY A 404 36.15 -80.07 -26.91
C GLY A 404 37.00 -78.85 -26.53
N SER A 405 36.43 -77.97 -25.70
CA SER A 405 37.04 -77.47 -24.45
C SER A 405 36.07 -76.52 -23.73
N ARG A 406 35.96 -76.73 -22.42
CA ARG A 406 35.18 -75.94 -21.46
C ARG A 406 36.03 -74.75 -20.97
N GLY A 407 35.37 -73.64 -20.64
CA GLY A 407 35.91 -72.52 -19.83
C GLY A 407 34.91 -71.37 -19.87
N LEU A 408 33.94 -71.21 -18.97
CA LEU A 408 33.98 -70.95 -17.52
C LEU A 408 34.85 -69.74 -17.12
N PHE A 409 34.13 -68.62 -16.98
CA PHE A 409 34.32 -67.48 -16.07
C PHE A 409 35.18 -67.78 -14.83
N TRP A 410 36.06 -66.85 -14.45
CA TRP A 410 36.16 -66.17 -13.12
C TRP A 410 37.47 -65.37 -12.94
N GLY A 411 37.40 -64.23 -12.20
CA GLY A 411 38.51 -63.51 -11.53
C GLY A 411 39.15 -62.36 -12.31
N LEU A 412 39.62 -61.23 -11.76
CA LEU A 412 39.87 -60.72 -10.40
C LEU A 412 40.05 -59.17 -10.55
N LEU A 413 39.47 -58.32 -9.68
CA LEU A 413 40.10 -57.59 -8.56
C LEU A 413 41.04 -56.38 -8.88
N LEU A 414 40.61 -55.21 -8.36
CA LEU A 414 41.33 -54.03 -7.81
C LEU A 414 42.69 -53.57 -8.35
N CYS A 415 42.81 -52.24 -8.57
CA CYS A 415 43.96 -51.48 -8.07
C CYS A 415 43.59 -50.04 -7.65
N CYS A 416 44.16 -49.62 -6.53
CA CYS A 416 43.95 -48.40 -5.77
C CYS A 416 44.64 -47.17 -6.38
N VAL A 417 44.09 -45.97 -6.14
CA VAL A 417 44.90 -44.80 -5.71
C VAL A 417 44.09 -43.97 -4.71
N ALA A 418 44.69 -43.75 -3.54
CA ALA A 418 44.21 -42.82 -2.52
C ALA A 418 45.15 -41.60 -2.50
N LEU A 419 44.62 -40.40 -2.28
CA LEU A 419 45.29 -39.38 -1.46
C LEU A 419 44.29 -38.40 -0.84
N ARG A 420 44.53 -38.19 0.45
CA ARG A 420 43.77 -37.43 1.45
C ARG A 420 43.80 -35.92 1.21
N SER A 421 42.77 -35.23 1.70
CA SER A 421 42.96 -34.20 2.75
C SER A 421 41.64 -33.88 3.47
N ARG A 422 41.79 -33.62 4.78
CA ARG A 422 40.76 -33.25 5.75
C ARG A 422 40.33 -31.79 5.55
N PHE A 423 39.10 -31.42 5.92
CA PHE A 423 38.83 -30.53 7.06
C PHE A 423 37.33 -30.50 7.40
N SER A 424 37.07 -30.45 8.70
CA SER A 424 35.77 -30.33 9.36
C SER A 424 35.54 -28.88 9.77
N THR A 425 34.26 -28.48 9.79
CA THR A 425 33.63 -27.40 10.57
C THR A 425 34.09 -25.96 10.34
N ARG A 426 33.19 -25.15 9.75
CA ARG A 426 32.38 -24.21 10.53
C ARG A 426 30.99 -24.11 9.95
#